data_AF-A0A520ITW9-F1
#
_entry.id   AF-A0A520ITW9-F1
#
_cell.length_a   1.000
_cell.length_b   1.000
_cell.length_c   1.000
_cell.angle_alpha   90.00
_cell.angle_beta   90.00
_cell.angle_gamma   90.00
#
_symmetry.space_group_name_H-M   'P 1'
#
loop_
_entity.id
_entity.type
_entity.pdbx_description
1 polymer ?
#
loop_
_entity_poly.entity_id
_entity_poly.type
_entity_poly.pdbx_seq_one_letter_code
_entity_poly.pdbx_strand_id
1 'polypeptide(L)'
;VLAAAAAVALLHPAAAMAQSSGCSAVNARLLDFNAVLVGPNANQPGTTSGYRGTSGALSMMRTTTSYTDNVIGSTGFVPDDTTTYSFTTGDRLEFTADVSAISVLDPARIRFRAGLSTGGGAYQAIPARANVTTTGTFTGYYEIPSGLRAIAMTIDNPNGNNVTTRISVLCIPFVDPGVSLGVTMAHSGSPAQNGTVDYTITPSANGNATGTNLTLTFTLPTGLSFVSGTGLGWSCTSTRCSYTNTIGAGGTGNPLTLRANVAISASTSLTPSVSLSGGNAGSAATASDPTTITQVAATVTVAGGNSQSAATGTAFATPLSVTVRDAGSVVIPNATVTFTAPATGASGSFSNTSNTIAVTASGTGVASSGTFTANATAGAYSVSAAAGAASATFALTNTAATAVPTVTGIAPASGPLTGGGPVVITGTGLTGATAVSFGSTAATGFTVDSATQITATAPAASAGVVDVTVTTPGGTSATNASTQFTYAQPPAVPLASVNWKVALVL
;
A
#
# COMPACT_ATOMS: atom_id res chain seq x y z
N VAL A 1 -22.88 27.74 29.90
CA VAL A 1 -23.32 28.61 28.78
C VAL A 1 -23.19 27.80 27.50
N LEU A 2 -24.27 27.82 26.71
CA LEU A 2 -24.62 26.97 25.58
C LEU A 2 -23.52 26.72 24.53
N ALA A 3 -23.49 25.51 23.94
CA ALA A 3 -23.86 25.29 22.53
C ALA A 3 -23.92 23.78 22.22
N ALA A 4 -24.92 23.40 21.44
CA ALA A 4 -25.35 22.03 21.18
C ALA A 4 -24.42 21.27 20.22
N ALA A 5 -24.07 20.02 20.58
CA ALA A 5 -23.54 19.04 19.64
C ALA A 5 -24.71 18.19 19.14
N ALA A 6 -25.08 18.42 17.88
CA ALA A 6 -26.08 17.67 17.15
C ALA A 6 -25.73 16.18 17.11
N ALA A 7 -26.75 15.36 17.31
CA ALA A 7 -26.70 13.92 17.15
C ALA A 7 -26.26 13.55 15.73
N VAL A 8 -25.04 13.02 15.60
CA VAL A 8 -24.65 12.20 14.45
C VAL A 8 -25.21 10.81 14.71
N ALA A 9 -26.48 10.62 14.40
CA ALA A 9 -27.02 9.28 14.21
C ALA A 9 -26.31 8.68 13.00
N LEU A 10 -25.53 7.62 13.25
CA LEU A 10 -24.98 6.73 12.24
C LEU A 10 -26.12 6.11 11.40
N LEU A 11 -26.52 6.83 10.36
CA LEU A 11 -27.21 6.23 9.22
C LEU A 11 -26.21 5.31 8.54
N HIS A 12 -26.39 4.02 8.77
CA HIS A 12 -25.81 2.97 7.94
C HIS A 12 -26.14 3.31 6.48
N PRO A 13 -25.23 3.10 5.50
CA PRO A 13 -25.60 3.29 4.12
C PRO A 13 -26.72 2.28 3.86
N ALA A 14 -27.94 2.79 3.69
CA ALA A 14 -29.01 2.00 3.11
C ALA A 14 -28.41 1.42 1.83
N ALA A 15 -28.23 0.10 1.83
CA ALA A 15 -27.91 -0.64 0.62
C ALA A 15 -28.81 -0.06 -0.46
N ALA A 16 -28.20 0.48 -1.52
CA ALA A 16 -28.93 1.05 -2.63
C ALA A 16 -29.94 0.00 -3.07
N MET A 17 -31.19 0.16 -2.63
CA MET A 17 -32.30 -0.68 -3.06
C MET A 17 -32.23 -0.62 -4.58
N ALA A 18 -32.33 -1.77 -5.23
CA ALA A 18 -32.38 -1.91 -6.67
C ALA A 18 -33.60 -1.14 -7.19
N GLN A 19 -33.54 0.19 -7.23
CA GLN A 19 -34.62 1.01 -7.69
C GLN A 19 -34.62 0.88 -9.21
N SER A 20 -35.71 0.32 -9.75
CA SER A 20 -36.09 0.61 -11.12
C SER A 20 -36.04 2.14 -11.30
N SER A 21 -35.61 2.61 -12.48
CA SER A 21 -35.54 4.06 -12.74
C SER A 21 -36.86 4.77 -12.44
N GLY A 22 -38.00 4.06 -12.55
CA GLY A 22 -39.32 4.50 -12.10
C GLY A 22 -39.43 4.72 -10.59
N CYS A 23 -39.08 3.75 -9.73
CA CYS A 23 -39.17 3.95 -8.29
C CYS A 23 -38.20 5.02 -7.77
N SER A 24 -37.03 5.16 -8.38
CA SER A 24 -36.08 6.22 -8.01
C SER A 24 -36.63 7.62 -8.28
N ALA A 25 -37.21 7.82 -9.46
CA ALA A 25 -37.83 9.08 -9.83
C ALA A 25 -39.07 9.39 -8.95
N VAL A 26 -39.91 8.39 -8.64
CA VAL A 26 -41.08 8.57 -7.75
C VAL A 26 -40.64 9.01 -6.35
N ASN A 27 -39.65 8.33 -5.77
CA ASN A 27 -39.20 8.56 -4.39
C ASN A 27 -38.40 9.87 -4.21
N ALA A 28 -37.93 10.47 -5.30
CA ALA A 28 -37.34 11.81 -5.31
C ALA A 28 -38.41 12.93 -5.20
N ARG A 29 -39.66 12.59 -4.86
CA ARG A 29 -40.83 13.49 -4.74
C ARG A 29 -41.27 14.15 -6.05
N LEU A 30 -40.95 13.56 -7.21
CA LEU A 30 -41.53 14.03 -8.48
C LEU A 30 -43.03 13.72 -8.62
N LEU A 31 -43.63 12.92 -7.75
CA LEU A 31 -45.07 12.62 -7.71
C LEU A 31 -45.75 13.06 -6.39
N ASP A 32 -45.34 14.22 -5.86
CA ASP A 32 -46.09 14.90 -4.79
C ASP A 32 -47.10 15.88 -5.42
N PHE A 33 -48.40 15.65 -5.21
CA PHE A 33 -49.45 16.47 -5.82
C PHE A 33 -50.34 17.13 -4.78
N ASN A 34 -50.62 18.43 -4.99
CA ASN A 34 -51.69 19.15 -4.32
C ASN A 34 -52.84 19.30 -5.33
N ALA A 35 -53.92 18.54 -5.16
CA ALA A 35 -55.09 18.64 -6.00
C ALA A 35 -56.19 19.43 -5.27
N VAL A 36 -56.64 20.52 -5.90
CA VAL A 36 -57.91 21.18 -5.55
C VAL A 36 -58.89 20.87 -6.67
N LEU A 37 -59.73 19.87 -6.45
CA LEU A 37 -60.86 19.62 -7.35
C LEU A 37 -61.86 20.73 -7.11
N VAL A 38 -62.25 21.45 -8.16
CA VAL A 38 -63.23 22.53 -8.08
C VAL A 38 -64.49 22.09 -8.83
N GLY A 39 -65.65 22.46 -8.32
CA GLY A 39 -66.92 22.11 -8.95
C GLY A 39 -67.09 22.62 -10.38
N PRO A 40 -68.10 22.12 -11.11
CA PRO A 40 -68.20 22.22 -12.58
C PRO A 40 -68.23 23.66 -13.14
N ASN A 41 -68.39 24.68 -12.29
CA ASN A 41 -68.63 26.07 -12.67
C ASN A 41 -67.57 27.09 -12.21
N ALA A 42 -66.40 26.67 -11.71
CA ALA A 42 -65.35 27.62 -11.30
C ALA A 42 -64.04 27.45 -12.10
N ASN A 43 -63.41 28.58 -12.45
CA ASN A 43 -62.12 28.62 -13.15
C ASN A 43 -61.01 28.10 -12.23
N GLN A 44 -60.21 27.15 -12.71
CA GLN A 44 -59.15 26.54 -11.91
C GLN A 44 -57.87 27.41 -11.88
N PRO A 45 -57.19 27.55 -10.73
CA PRO A 45 -55.83 28.07 -10.67
C PRO A 45 -54.84 27.00 -11.18
N GLY A 46 -53.79 27.44 -11.89
CA GLY A 46 -52.84 26.62 -12.64
C GLY A 46 -52.14 25.47 -11.91
N THR A 47 -51.46 24.65 -12.73
CA THR A 47 -50.72 23.40 -12.44
C THR A 47 -51.52 22.27 -11.79
N THR A 48 -52.85 22.29 -11.87
CA THR A 48 -53.71 21.22 -11.35
C THR A 48 -54.32 20.39 -12.48
N SER A 49 -54.14 19.07 -12.41
CA SER A 49 -54.76 18.10 -13.32
C SER A 49 -56.26 17.99 -13.03
N GLY A 50 -57.09 18.50 -13.95
CA GLY A 50 -58.54 18.63 -13.75
C GLY A 50 -59.34 18.26 -14.99
N TYR A 51 -60.24 17.30 -14.84
CA TYR A 51 -61.26 16.95 -15.84
C TYR A 51 -62.55 17.79 -15.61
N ARG A 52 -63.19 18.28 -16.68
CA ARG A 52 -64.57 18.82 -16.61
C ARG A 52 -65.56 17.64 -16.60
N GLY A 53 -65.89 17.12 -15.42
CA GLY A 53 -66.96 16.14 -15.21
C GLY A 53 -66.90 15.47 -13.83
N THR A 54 -67.74 14.46 -13.60
CA THR A 54 -67.97 13.80 -12.29
C THR A 54 -66.81 12.93 -11.77
N SER A 55 -65.62 13.00 -12.36
CA SER A 55 -64.42 12.26 -11.93
C SER A 55 -63.16 12.99 -12.38
N GLY A 56 -62.27 13.33 -11.45
CA GLY A 56 -60.94 13.84 -11.77
C GLY A 56 -59.94 12.68 -11.84
N ALA A 57 -59.17 12.58 -12.92
CA ALA A 57 -58.22 11.50 -13.11
C ALA A 57 -56.86 12.04 -13.56
N LEU A 58 -55.83 11.66 -12.81
CA LEU A 58 -54.41 11.83 -13.15
C LEU A 58 -53.93 10.50 -13.74
N SER A 59 -53.32 10.49 -14.93
CA SER A 59 -53.04 9.23 -15.65
C SER A 59 -51.62 9.16 -16.17
N MET A 60 -50.91 8.10 -15.79
CA MET A 60 -49.63 7.72 -16.34
C MET A 60 -49.86 6.73 -17.50
N MET A 61 -49.34 7.03 -18.70
CA MET A 61 -49.61 6.21 -19.90
C MET A 61 -48.33 5.59 -20.48
N ARG A 62 -48.35 4.29 -20.80
CA ARG A 62 -47.17 3.54 -21.27
C ARG A 62 -47.00 3.68 -22.79
N THR A 63 -45.81 4.06 -23.24
CA THR A 63 -45.51 4.16 -24.69
C THR A 63 -44.68 3.00 -25.22
N THR A 64 -43.84 2.36 -24.40
CA THR A 64 -43.02 1.20 -24.85
C THR A 64 -42.47 0.34 -23.69
N THR A 65 -42.18 0.93 -22.55
CA THR A 65 -41.87 0.31 -21.22
C THR A 65 -41.93 1.36 -20.12
N SER A 66 -41.92 2.62 -20.53
CA SER A 66 -41.97 3.79 -19.70
C SER A 66 -43.32 4.49 -19.79
N TYR A 67 -43.64 5.28 -18.78
CA TYR A 67 -44.89 5.99 -18.57
C TYR A 67 -44.64 7.49 -18.57
N THR A 68 -45.45 8.24 -19.31
CA THR A 68 -45.44 9.71 -19.29
C THR A 68 -46.59 10.22 -18.43
N ASP A 69 -46.37 11.30 -17.68
CA ASP A 69 -47.42 11.95 -16.92
C ASP A 69 -48.36 12.73 -17.86
N ASN A 70 -49.65 12.41 -17.79
CA ASN A 70 -50.67 13.04 -18.60
C ASN A 70 -51.86 13.48 -17.73
N VAL A 71 -52.35 14.68 -18.05
CA VAL A 71 -53.65 15.19 -17.59
C VAL A 71 -54.75 14.71 -18.53
N ILE A 72 -55.92 14.37 -18.01
CA ILE A 72 -57.08 14.03 -18.86
C ILE A 72 -57.85 15.32 -19.20
N GLY A 73 -57.74 15.78 -20.45
CA GLY A 73 -58.51 16.89 -21.02
C GLY A 73 -59.81 16.43 -21.70
N SER A 74 -60.65 17.40 -22.12
CA SER A 74 -61.96 17.15 -22.77
C SER A 74 -61.87 16.43 -24.13
N THR A 75 -60.68 16.41 -24.74
CA THR A 75 -60.41 15.74 -26.02
C THR A 75 -59.48 14.53 -25.88
N GLY A 76 -59.16 14.11 -24.65
CA GLY A 76 -58.22 13.02 -24.36
C GLY A 76 -57.03 13.48 -23.51
N PHE A 77 -56.00 12.64 -23.43
CA PHE A 77 -54.81 12.87 -22.61
C PHE A 77 -53.95 14.01 -23.19
N VAL A 78 -53.58 14.97 -22.35
CA VAL A 78 -52.65 16.05 -22.64
C VAL A 78 -51.38 15.81 -21.81
N PRO A 79 -50.19 15.72 -22.41
CA PRO A 79 -48.94 15.63 -21.67
C PRO A 79 -48.77 16.83 -20.75
N ASP A 80 -48.62 16.59 -19.45
CA ASP A 80 -48.38 17.63 -18.43
C ASP A 80 -46.87 17.83 -18.23
N ASP A 81 -46.12 16.72 -18.25
CA ASP A 81 -44.67 16.72 -18.19
C ASP A 81 -44.06 15.62 -19.08
N THR A 82 -42.90 15.92 -19.68
CA THR A 82 -42.14 14.99 -20.52
C THR A 82 -41.41 13.90 -19.73
N THR A 83 -41.48 13.96 -18.39
CA THR A 83 -40.84 13.02 -17.49
C THR A 83 -41.38 11.60 -17.69
N THR A 84 -40.46 10.67 -17.99
CA THR A 84 -40.77 9.31 -18.43
C THR A 84 -40.30 8.30 -17.38
N TYR A 85 -41.23 7.61 -16.73
CA TYR A 85 -40.98 6.67 -15.61
C TYR A 85 -40.97 5.22 -16.09
N SER A 86 -40.00 4.40 -15.73
CA SER A 86 -39.99 2.97 -16.12
C SER A 86 -40.19 2.06 -14.91
N PHE A 87 -41.27 1.30 -14.89
CA PHE A 87 -41.61 0.37 -13.81
C PHE A 87 -41.41 -1.08 -14.23
N THR A 88 -41.06 -1.92 -13.26
CA THR A 88 -40.94 -3.37 -13.42
C THR A 88 -42.23 -4.05 -12.93
N THR A 89 -42.60 -5.17 -13.55
CA THR A 89 -43.64 -6.05 -12.98
C THR A 89 -43.28 -6.42 -11.55
N GLY A 90 -44.21 -6.25 -10.62
CA GLY A 90 -44.04 -6.49 -9.19
C GLY A 90 -43.65 -5.25 -8.38
N ASP A 91 -43.28 -4.12 -9.02
CA ASP A 91 -43.04 -2.87 -8.30
C ASP A 91 -44.33 -2.49 -7.56
N ARG A 92 -44.22 -1.98 -6.32
CA ARG A 92 -45.38 -1.58 -5.51
C ARG A 92 -45.45 -0.08 -5.36
N LEU A 93 -46.50 0.53 -5.89
CA LEU A 93 -46.83 1.94 -5.67
C LEU A 93 -47.74 2.06 -4.45
N GLU A 94 -47.25 2.65 -3.38
CA GLU A 94 -48.02 3.02 -2.20
C GLU A 94 -48.42 4.49 -2.31
N PHE A 95 -49.65 4.82 -1.95
CA PHE A 95 -50.08 6.21 -1.83
C PHE A 95 -50.52 6.52 -0.41
N THR A 96 -50.28 7.76 -0.02
CA THR A 96 -50.84 8.40 1.16
C THR A 96 -51.58 9.65 0.71
N ALA A 97 -52.87 9.73 1.00
CA ALA A 97 -53.72 10.86 0.66
C ALA A 97 -54.21 11.55 1.94
N ASP A 98 -53.79 12.79 2.14
CA ASP A 98 -54.28 13.64 3.22
C ASP A 98 -55.43 14.51 2.71
N VAL A 99 -56.63 14.27 3.24
CA VAL A 99 -57.86 14.97 2.84
C VAL A 99 -58.20 15.99 3.90
N SER A 100 -57.96 17.27 3.61
CA SER A 100 -58.02 18.37 4.58
C SER A 100 -59.37 19.10 4.60
N ALA A 101 -60.20 18.99 3.56
CA ALA A 101 -61.52 19.60 3.51
C ALA A 101 -62.48 18.81 2.61
N ILE A 102 -63.65 18.44 3.16
CA ILE A 102 -64.77 17.83 2.43
C ILE A 102 -66.05 18.59 2.79
N SER A 103 -66.80 19.04 1.79
CA SER A 103 -67.99 19.87 1.99
C SER A 103 -69.29 19.11 2.28
N VAL A 104 -69.37 17.78 2.05
CA VAL A 104 -70.55 16.93 2.35
C VAL A 104 -70.15 15.47 2.66
N LEU A 105 -70.84 14.81 3.61
CA LEU A 105 -70.62 13.42 4.07
C LEU A 105 -71.22 12.36 3.10
N ASP A 106 -70.58 12.10 1.97
CA ASP A 106 -70.94 10.98 1.07
C ASP A 106 -69.66 10.19 0.68
N PRO A 107 -69.70 8.85 0.49
CA PRO A 107 -68.49 8.06 0.32
C PRO A 107 -67.84 8.31 -1.05
N ALA A 108 -66.74 9.07 -1.04
CA ALA A 108 -65.85 9.24 -2.18
C ALA A 108 -64.85 8.07 -2.26
N ARG A 109 -64.23 7.86 -3.43
CA ARG A 109 -63.22 6.80 -3.61
C ARG A 109 -61.94 7.35 -4.22
N ILE A 110 -60.85 7.18 -3.49
CA ILE A 110 -59.49 7.31 -4.03
C ILE A 110 -59.05 5.90 -4.42
N ARG A 111 -58.71 5.72 -5.71
CA ARG A 111 -58.33 4.40 -6.23
C ARG A 111 -57.35 4.49 -7.38
N PHE A 112 -56.50 3.48 -7.47
CA PHE A 112 -55.80 3.18 -8.71
C PHE A 112 -56.74 2.50 -9.71
N ARG A 113 -56.54 2.84 -10.98
CA ARG A 113 -57.26 2.34 -12.13
C ARG A 113 -56.23 1.91 -13.17
N ALA A 114 -56.39 0.72 -13.76
CA ALA A 114 -55.48 0.21 -14.78
C ALA A 114 -56.19 0.15 -16.14
N GLY A 115 -55.48 0.62 -17.16
CA GLY A 115 -55.89 0.50 -18.55
C GLY A 115 -55.16 -0.67 -19.20
N LEU A 116 -55.92 -1.62 -19.76
CA LEU A 116 -55.39 -2.77 -20.50
C LEU A 116 -55.39 -2.55 -22.03
N SER A 117 -55.89 -1.41 -22.53
CA SER A 117 -55.96 -1.10 -23.98
C SER A 117 -55.41 0.30 -24.30
N THR A 118 -54.88 0.47 -25.52
CA THR A 118 -54.33 1.72 -26.07
C THR A 118 -55.39 2.66 -26.65
N GLY A 119 -56.69 2.33 -26.55
CA GLY A 119 -57.76 3.11 -27.15
C GLY A 119 -58.97 3.20 -26.23
N GLY A 120 -59.09 4.32 -25.51
CA GLY A 120 -60.36 4.89 -25.02
C GLY A 120 -61.38 4.00 -24.30
N GLY A 121 -61.01 2.81 -23.81
CA GLY A 121 -61.92 1.84 -23.23
C GLY A 121 -61.69 1.60 -21.74
N ALA A 122 -62.78 1.68 -20.96
CA ALA A 122 -62.96 1.46 -19.53
C ALA A 122 -61.75 0.92 -18.74
N TYR A 123 -61.14 1.78 -17.93
CA TYR A 123 -60.28 1.38 -16.84
C TYR A 123 -61.04 0.44 -15.88
N GLN A 124 -60.56 -0.78 -15.70
CA GLN A 124 -61.12 -1.64 -14.65
C GLN A 124 -60.70 -1.12 -13.27
N ALA A 125 -61.66 -1.14 -12.36
CA ALA A 125 -61.46 -0.71 -11.00
C ALA A 125 -60.80 -1.82 -10.18
N ILE A 126 -59.63 -1.52 -9.63
CA ILE A 126 -58.77 -2.50 -8.93
C ILE A 126 -59.13 -2.53 -7.43
N PRO A 127 -58.77 -3.59 -6.67
CA PRO A 127 -59.07 -3.70 -5.23
C PRO A 127 -58.45 -2.63 -4.33
N ALA A 128 -57.43 -1.90 -4.79
CA ALA A 128 -56.79 -0.81 -4.04
C ALA A 128 -57.70 0.42 -3.95
N ARG A 129 -58.61 0.42 -2.98
CA ARG A 129 -59.63 1.46 -2.79
C ARG A 129 -59.57 1.98 -1.36
N ALA A 130 -59.44 3.29 -1.21
CA ALA A 130 -59.76 3.97 0.03
C ALA A 130 -61.10 4.69 -0.14
N ASN A 131 -62.10 4.29 0.66
CA ASN A 131 -63.35 5.02 0.75
C ASN A 131 -63.12 6.23 1.66
N VAL A 132 -63.25 7.43 1.11
CA VAL A 132 -63.07 8.69 1.81
C VAL A 132 -64.45 9.19 2.23
N THR A 133 -64.80 8.99 3.50
CA THR A 133 -66.08 9.43 4.08
C THR A 133 -65.90 10.60 5.06
N THR A 134 -64.66 10.92 5.46
CA THR A 134 -64.32 11.99 6.40
C THR A 134 -62.98 12.64 6.01
N THR A 135 -62.69 13.82 6.56
CA THR A 135 -61.32 14.36 6.55
C THR A 135 -60.39 13.40 7.28
N GLY A 136 -59.16 13.23 6.79
CA GLY A 136 -58.19 12.31 7.36
C GLY A 136 -57.16 11.81 6.35
N THR A 137 -56.29 10.92 6.82
CA THR A 137 -55.22 10.29 6.02
C THR A 137 -55.68 8.92 5.55
N PHE A 138 -55.52 8.65 4.26
CA PHE A 138 -55.90 7.40 3.62
C PHE A 138 -54.71 6.79 2.91
N THR A 139 -54.53 5.48 3.04
CA THR A 139 -53.43 4.75 2.41
C THR A 139 -53.94 3.60 1.54
N GLY A 140 -53.15 3.25 0.54
CA GLY A 140 -53.39 2.08 -0.29
C GLY A 140 -52.17 1.76 -1.15
N TYR A 141 -52.16 0.58 -1.76
CA TYR A 141 -51.04 0.15 -2.61
C TYR A 141 -51.52 -0.51 -3.90
N TYR A 142 -50.66 -0.47 -4.91
CA TYR A 142 -50.85 -1.17 -6.17
C TYR A 142 -49.55 -1.83 -6.62
N GLU A 143 -49.60 -3.16 -6.81
CA GLU A 143 -48.52 -3.91 -7.41
C GLU A 143 -48.66 -3.86 -8.94
N ILE A 144 -47.58 -3.48 -9.64
CA ILE A 144 -47.53 -3.37 -11.10
C ILE A 144 -47.64 -4.78 -11.71
N PRO A 145 -48.74 -5.13 -12.40
CA PRO A 145 -48.87 -6.45 -13.01
C PRO A 145 -48.11 -6.54 -14.34
N SER A 146 -47.91 -7.78 -14.83
CA SER A 146 -47.37 -8.00 -16.16
C SER A 146 -48.34 -7.47 -17.22
N GLY A 147 -47.79 -6.91 -18.31
CA GLY A 147 -48.61 -6.43 -19.43
C GLY A 147 -49.41 -5.15 -19.17
N LEU A 148 -49.22 -4.46 -18.03
CA LEU A 148 -49.85 -3.17 -17.73
C LEU A 148 -49.56 -2.14 -18.83
N ARG A 149 -50.57 -1.43 -19.34
CA ARG A 149 -50.40 -0.44 -20.43
C ARG A 149 -50.67 1.00 -20.00
N ALA A 150 -51.43 1.22 -18.95
CA ALA A 150 -51.60 2.53 -18.32
C ALA A 150 -52.03 2.35 -16.87
N ILE A 151 -51.62 3.26 -16.00
CA ILE A 151 -52.11 3.36 -14.63
C ILE A 151 -52.56 4.79 -14.37
N ALA A 152 -53.76 4.94 -13.82
CA ALA A 152 -54.29 6.22 -13.42
C ALA A 152 -54.62 6.19 -11.92
N MET A 153 -54.37 7.30 -11.25
CA MET A 153 -54.94 7.56 -9.94
C MET A 153 -56.18 8.42 -10.15
N THR A 154 -57.32 7.95 -9.67
CA THR A 154 -58.61 8.62 -9.87
C THR A 154 -59.22 8.94 -8.52
N ILE A 155 -59.78 10.15 -8.44
CA ILE A 155 -60.68 10.54 -7.37
C ILE A 155 -62.08 10.63 -7.98
N ASP A 156 -62.96 9.74 -7.56
CA ASP A 156 -64.36 9.80 -7.98
C ASP A 156 -65.05 10.95 -7.23
N ASN A 157 -65.49 11.99 -7.96
CA ASN A 157 -66.22 13.14 -7.41
C ASN A 157 -67.60 13.26 -8.08
N PRO A 158 -68.55 12.36 -7.76
CA PRO A 158 -69.81 12.21 -8.49
C PRO A 158 -70.69 13.47 -8.49
N ASN A 159 -70.50 14.37 -7.52
CA ASN A 159 -71.39 15.51 -7.28
C ASN A 159 -70.76 16.88 -7.60
N GLY A 160 -69.49 16.93 -8.03
CA GLY A 160 -68.84 18.16 -8.48
C GLY A 160 -68.64 19.22 -7.38
N ASN A 161 -68.33 18.81 -6.14
CA ASN A 161 -68.01 19.74 -5.06
C ASN A 161 -66.50 19.94 -4.90
N ASN A 162 -66.08 21.02 -4.24
CA ASN A 162 -64.66 21.30 -4.03
C ASN A 162 -64.04 20.32 -3.03
N VAL A 163 -62.90 19.72 -3.39
CA VAL A 163 -62.11 18.85 -2.50
C VAL A 163 -60.64 19.27 -2.58
N THR A 164 -60.03 19.52 -1.42
CA THR A 164 -58.58 19.74 -1.32
C THR A 164 -57.93 18.48 -0.76
N THR A 165 -57.10 17.85 -1.58
CA THR A 165 -56.35 16.64 -1.20
C THR A 165 -54.87 16.80 -1.53
N ARG A 166 -54.01 16.44 -0.59
CA ARG A 166 -52.59 16.21 -0.87
C ARG A 166 -52.36 14.73 -1.04
N ILE A 167 -51.74 14.32 -2.14
CA ILE A 167 -51.42 12.93 -2.42
C ILE A 167 -49.91 12.82 -2.57
N SER A 168 -49.31 11.95 -1.77
CA SER A 168 -47.92 11.53 -1.89
C SER A 168 -47.86 10.08 -2.33
N VAL A 169 -47.02 9.77 -3.32
CA VAL A 169 -46.81 8.41 -3.81
C VAL A 169 -45.38 7.96 -3.48
N LEU A 170 -45.27 6.79 -2.85
CA LEU A 170 -44.02 6.09 -2.57
C LEU A 170 -43.95 4.84 -3.46
N CYS A 171 -42.84 4.64 -4.15
CA CYS A 171 -42.60 3.44 -4.95
C CYS A 171 -41.61 2.52 -4.25
N ILE A 172 -42.00 1.27 -4.07
CA ILE A 172 -41.16 0.21 -3.52
C ILE A 172 -40.81 -0.73 -4.68
N PRO A 173 -39.52 -0.85 -5.06
CA PRO A 173 -39.13 -1.70 -6.16
C PRO A 173 -39.38 -3.17 -5.83
N PHE A 174 -39.71 -3.96 -6.85
CA PHE A 174 -39.85 -5.40 -6.71
C PHE A 174 -38.51 -6.03 -6.30
N VAL A 175 -38.56 -6.83 -5.25
CA VAL A 175 -37.48 -7.75 -4.90
C VAL A 175 -37.94 -9.15 -5.24
N ASP A 176 -37.23 -9.81 -6.15
CA ASP A 176 -37.47 -11.21 -6.47
C ASP A 176 -36.77 -12.08 -5.41
N PRO A 177 -37.51 -12.79 -4.54
CA PRO A 177 -36.91 -13.66 -3.53
C PRO A 177 -36.12 -14.84 -4.15
N GLY A 178 -36.32 -15.13 -5.44
CA GLY A 178 -35.56 -16.12 -6.19
C GLY A 178 -34.24 -15.60 -6.78
N VAL A 179 -33.95 -14.29 -6.70
CA VAL A 179 -32.72 -13.69 -7.23
C VAL A 179 -31.75 -13.35 -6.09
N SER A 180 -30.61 -14.04 -6.08
CA SER A 180 -29.43 -13.67 -5.30
C SER A 180 -28.27 -13.42 -6.25
N LEU A 181 -27.48 -12.38 -5.97
CA LEU A 181 -26.30 -12.01 -6.75
C LEU A 181 -25.04 -12.63 -6.14
N GLY A 182 -24.07 -12.92 -6.99
CA GLY A 182 -22.69 -13.20 -6.62
C GLY A 182 -21.75 -12.29 -7.40
N VAL A 183 -20.57 -12.06 -6.85
CA VAL A 183 -19.48 -11.37 -7.54
C VAL A 183 -18.16 -11.91 -7.04
N THR A 184 -17.20 -12.08 -7.95
CA THR A 184 -15.81 -12.39 -7.61
C THR A 184 -14.91 -11.28 -8.14
N MET A 185 -13.80 -11.03 -7.45
CA MET A 185 -12.80 -10.05 -7.84
C MET A 185 -11.42 -10.66 -7.61
N ALA A 186 -10.56 -10.62 -8.63
CA ALA A 186 -9.19 -11.09 -8.53
C ALA A 186 -8.28 -10.33 -9.49
N HIS A 187 -7.13 -9.89 -9.02
CA HIS A 187 -6.04 -9.37 -9.84
C HIS A 187 -5.18 -10.50 -10.42
N SER A 188 -4.42 -10.15 -11.46
CA SER A 188 -3.38 -11.02 -12.00
C SER A 188 -2.04 -10.29 -12.04
N GLY A 189 -0.95 -11.06 -12.06
CA GLY A 189 0.41 -10.53 -12.07
C GLY A 189 0.92 -10.06 -10.70
N SER A 190 1.97 -9.26 -10.71
CA SER A 190 2.62 -8.71 -9.52
C SER A 190 2.64 -7.19 -9.61
N PRO A 191 1.55 -6.50 -9.22
CA PRO A 191 1.48 -5.05 -9.25
C PRO A 191 2.64 -4.41 -8.50
N ALA A 192 3.18 -3.32 -9.02
CA ALA A 192 4.28 -2.57 -8.41
C ALA A 192 3.94 -1.08 -8.35
N GLN A 193 4.57 -0.36 -7.42
CA GLN A 193 4.50 1.10 -7.36
C GLN A 193 4.87 1.72 -8.71
N ASN A 194 4.15 2.78 -9.11
CA ASN A 194 4.28 3.43 -10.43
C ASN A 194 3.94 2.52 -11.64
N GLY A 195 3.20 1.43 -11.38
CA GLY A 195 2.67 0.54 -12.40
C GLY A 195 1.14 0.58 -12.48
N THR A 196 0.57 -0.48 -13.05
CA THR A 196 -0.87 -0.69 -13.15
C THR A 196 -1.25 -2.07 -12.63
N VAL A 197 -2.49 -2.21 -12.19
CA VAL A 197 -3.10 -3.49 -11.82
C VAL A 197 -4.42 -3.66 -12.57
N ASP A 198 -4.63 -4.86 -13.10
CA ASP A 198 -5.89 -5.26 -13.73
C ASP A 198 -6.61 -6.26 -12.83
N TYR A 199 -7.84 -5.91 -12.45
CA TYR A 199 -8.76 -6.77 -11.71
C TYR A 199 -9.77 -7.37 -12.69
N THR A 200 -9.96 -8.69 -12.62
CA THR A 200 -11.04 -9.39 -13.29
C THR A 200 -12.20 -9.54 -12.30
N ILE A 201 -13.35 -8.99 -12.66
CA ILE A 201 -14.56 -9.04 -11.86
C ILE A 201 -15.62 -9.83 -12.61
N THR A 202 -16.15 -10.89 -11.99
CA THR A 202 -17.14 -11.76 -12.63
C THR A 202 -18.43 -11.73 -11.81
N PRO A 203 -19.53 -11.17 -12.34
CA PRO A 203 -20.82 -11.23 -11.68
C PRO A 203 -21.48 -12.60 -11.90
N SER A 204 -22.34 -13.01 -10.98
CA SER A 204 -23.18 -14.20 -11.10
C SER A 204 -24.54 -13.98 -10.47
N ALA A 205 -25.51 -14.84 -10.79
CA ALA A 205 -26.83 -14.80 -10.18
C ALA A 205 -27.42 -16.20 -10.06
N ASN A 206 -28.13 -16.48 -8.95
CA ASN A 206 -28.87 -17.73 -8.76
C ASN A 206 -30.28 -17.69 -9.38
N GLY A 207 -30.79 -16.51 -9.73
CA GLY A 207 -32.03 -16.28 -10.48
C GLY A 207 -31.80 -15.36 -11.69
N ASN A 208 -32.81 -15.13 -12.52
CA ASN A 208 -32.68 -14.27 -13.70
C ASN A 208 -32.52 -12.79 -13.33
N ALA A 209 -31.27 -12.32 -13.26
CA ALA A 209 -30.97 -10.90 -13.03
C ALA A 209 -30.98 -10.14 -14.37
N THR A 210 -32.01 -9.32 -14.59
CA THR A 210 -32.15 -8.56 -15.85
C THR A 210 -31.23 -7.33 -15.86
N GLY A 211 -30.47 -7.16 -16.95
CA GLY A 211 -29.34 -6.23 -17.04
C GLY A 211 -29.65 -4.74 -16.86
N THR A 212 -30.82 -4.25 -17.27
CA THR A 212 -31.11 -2.80 -17.28
C THR A 212 -31.00 -2.09 -15.92
N ASN A 213 -30.89 -2.84 -14.81
CA ASN A 213 -30.69 -2.31 -13.47
C ASN A 213 -29.41 -2.81 -12.77
N LEU A 214 -28.51 -3.60 -13.39
CA LEU A 214 -27.29 -4.08 -12.73
C LEU A 214 -26.21 -2.98 -12.70
N THR A 215 -25.85 -2.59 -11.47
CA THR A 215 -24.82 -1.57 -11.19
C THR A 215 -23.71 -2.17 -10.36
N LEU A 216 -22.48 -1.97 -10.83
CA LEU A 216 -21.26 -2.37 -10.16
C LEU A 216 -20.51 -1.12 -9.70
N THR A 217 -20.20 -1.04 -8.40
CA THR A 217 -19.53 0.11 -7.77
C THR A 217 -18.23 -0.35 -7.14
N PHE A 218 -17.13 0.31 -7.50
CA PHE A 218 -15.79 0.05 -6.97
C PHE A 218 -15.46 1.00 -5.82
N THR A 219 -14.82 0.45 -4.79
CA THR A 219 -14.16 1.22 -3.73
C THR A 219 -12.66 0.98 -3.83
N LEU A 220 -11.92 1.99 -4.28
CA LEU A 220 -10.46 1.94 -4.40
C LEU A 220 -9.84 2.62 -3.17
N PRO A 221 -8.98 1.92 -2.39
CA PRO A 221 -8.26 2.53 -1.28
C PRO A 221 -7.23 3.56 -1.77
N THR A 222 -6.77 4.40 -0.86
CA THR A 222 -5.66 5.34 -1.12
C THR A 222 -4.45 4.58 -1.66
N GLY A 223 -3.92 5.01 -2.81
CA GLY A 223 -2.84 4.32 -3.51
C GLY A 223 -3.27 3.66 -4.82
N LEU A 224 -4.58 3.49 -5.05
CA LEU A 224 -5.14 3.09 -6.35
C LEU A 224 -5.98 4.22 -6.94
N SER A 225 -5.92 4.38 -8.27
CA SER A 225 -6.79 5.30 -8.99
C SER A 225 -7.36 4.66 -10.24
N PHE A 226 -8.63 4.93 -10.52
CA PHE A 226 -9.36 4.35 -11.66
C PHE A 226 -8.74 4.81 -12.98
N VAL A 227 -8.52 3.87 -13.90
CA VAL A 227 -8.06 4.14 -15.27
C VAL A 227 -9.17 3.82 -16.26
N SER A 228 -9.66 2.57 -16.25
CA SER A 228 -10.68 2.11 -17.18
C SER A 228 -11.41 0.88 -16.66
N GLY A 229 -12.66 0.70 -17.09
CA GLY A 229 -13.40 -0.54 -16.92
C GLY A 229 -13.90 -1.02 -18.29
N THR A 230 -13.47 -2.20 -18.72
CA THR A 230 -13.77 -2.73 -20.06
C THR A 230 -14.28 -4.16 -19.99
N GLY A 231 -15.39 -4.44 -20.64
CA GLY A 231 -15.98 -5.78 -20.72
C GLY A 231 -17.22 -5.78 -21.61
N LEU A 232 -17.58 -6.94 -22.16
CA LEU A 232 -18.74 -7.06 -23.05
C LEU A 232 -20.05 -6.82 -22.29
N GLY A 233 -20.86 -5.87 -22.75
CA GLY A 233 -22.11 -5.47 -22.09
C GLY A 233 -21.91 -4.54 -20.89
N TRP A 234 -20.68 -4.08 -20.63
CA TRP A 234 -20.37 -3.12 -19.57
C TRP A 234 -20.22 -1.71 -20.13
N SER A 235 -20.76 -0.73 -19.42
CA SER A 235 -20.54 0.69 -19.66
C SER A 235 -20.11 1.38 -18.36
N CYS A 236 -18.87 1.86 -18.32
CA CYS A 236 -18.25 2.45 -17.15
C CYS A 236 -17.99 3.94 -17.36
N THR A 237 -18.49 4.79 -16.47
CA THR A 237 -18.24 6.25 -16.51
C THR A 237 -17.15 6.68 -15.52
N SER A 238 -16.93 5.89 -14.48
CA SER A 238 -15.91 6.10 -13.43
C SER A 238 -15.78 4.79 -12.62
N THR A 239 -15.61 4.87 -11.30
CA THR A 239 -15.76 3.74 -10.37
C THR A 239 -17.18 3.14 -10.32
N ARG A 240 -18.09 3.58 -11.19
CA ARG A 240 -19.43 3.01 -11.36
C ARG A 240 -19.62 2.52 -12.80
N CYS A 241 -20.06 1.27 -12.92
CA CYS A 241 -20.33 0.60 -14.19
C CYS A 241 -21.77 0.05 -14.22
N SER A 242 -22.38 0.09 -15.39
CA SER A 242 -23.68 -0.52 -15.69
C SER A 242 -23.50 -1.73 -16.60
N TYR A 243 -24.33 -2.77 -16.42
CA TYR A 243 -24.25 -4.01 -17.18
C TYR A 243 -25.55 -4.26 -17.95
N THR A 244 -25.56 -4.18 -19.28
CA THR A 244 -26.81 -4.19 -20.06
C THR A 244 -27.37 -5.57 -20.36
N ASN A 245 -26.61 -6.65 -20.11
CA ASN A 245 -27.02 -8.01 -20.41
C ASN A 245 -27.71 -8.68 -19.22
N THR A 246 -28.50 -9.71 -19.50
CA THR A 246 -29.11 -10.55 -18.46
C THR A 246 -28.13 -11.62 -17.98
N ILE A 247 -28.07 -11.84 -16.67
CA ILE A 247 -27.43 -13.02 -16.09
C ILE A 247 -28.53 -14.06 -15.85
N GLY A 248 -28.49 -15.18 -16.56
CA GLY A 248 -29.46 -16.25 -16.40
C GLY A 248 -29.34 -16.93 -15.03
N ALA A 249 -30.40 -17.59 -14.58
CA ALA A 249 -30.43 -18.33 -13.32
C ALA A 249 -29.29 -19.36 -13.23
N GLY A 250 -28.51 -19.29 -12.16
CA GLY A 250 -27.32 -20.12 -11.93
C GLY A 250 -26.13 -19.77 -12.82
N GLY A 251 -26.23 -18.70 -13.62
CA GLY A 251 -25.24 -18.30 -14.60
C GLY A 251 -24.21 -17.30 -14.10
N THR A 252 -23.14 -17.15 -14.87
CA THR A 252 -22.17 -16.07 -14.75
C THR A 252 -22.38 -15.05 -15.86
N GLY A 253 -22.24 -13.77 -15.54
CA GLY A 253 -22.22 -12.70 -16.53
C GLY A 253 -20.84 -12.56 -17.18
N ASN A 254 -20.74 -11.69 -18.19
CA ASN A 254 -19.48 -11.40 -18.82
C ASN A 254 -18.53 -10.71 -17.82
N PRO A 255 -17.26 -11.14 -17.73
CA PRO A 255 -16.31 -10.51 -16.84
C PRO A 255 -16.02 -9.06 -17.26
N LEU A 256 -15.74 -8.22 -16.25
CA LEU A 256 -15.27 -6.85 -16.39
C LEU A 256 -13.80 -6.79 -15.99
N THR A 257 -12.96 -6.22 -16.84
CA THR A 257 -11.58 -5.89 -16.48
C THR A 257 -11.53 -4.44 -16.01
N LEU A 258 -11.20 -4.24 -14.73
CA LEU A 258 -10.92 -2.94 -14.15
C LEU A 258 -9.41 -2.71 -14.13
N ARG A 259 -8.95 -1.66 -14.80
CA ARG A 259 -7.57 -1.18 -14.70
C ARG A 259 -7.48 -0.03 -13.70
N ALA A 260 -6.49 -0.11 -12.82
CA ALA A 260 -6.13 0.96 -11.89
C ALA A 260 -4.63 1.27 -11.94
N ASN A 261 -4.27 2.55 -11.76
CA ASN A 261 -2.89 2.97 -11.55
C ASN A 261 -2.50 2.75 -10.09
N VAL A 262 -1.28 2.27 -9.86
CA VAL A 262 -0.69 2.11 -8.53
C VAL A 262 0.21 3.31 -8.25
N ALA A 263 -0.13 4.08 -7.21
CA ALA A 263 0.65 5.24 -6.81
C ALA A 263 2.10 4.86 -6.47
N ILE A 264 3.04 5.76 -6.74
CA ILE A 264 4.45 5.57 -6.38
C ILE A 264 4.69 5.48 -4.86
N SER A 265 3.70 5.89 -4.06
CA SER A 265 3.67 5.83 -2.60
C SER A 265 2.60 4.87 -2.06
N ALA A 266 2.13 3.93 -2.89
CA ALA A 266 1.15 2.93 -2.46
C ALA A 266 1.71 2.08 -1.30
N SER A 267 0.85 1.68 -0.37
CA SER A 267 1.21 0.73 0.69
C SER A 267 1.40 -0.67 0.13
N THR A 268 2.15 -1.51 0.85
CA THR A 268 2.47 -2.89 0.47
C THR A 268 1.25 -3.80 0.34
N SER A 269 0.14 -3.45 1.01
CA SER A 269 -1.12 -4.19 0.94
C SER A 269 -2.26 -3.20 0.78
N LEU A 270 -3.10 -3.43 -0.23
CA LEU A 270 -4.28 -2.66 -0.54
C LEU A 270 -5.44 -3.62 -0.79
N THR A 271 -6.62 -3.35 -0.22
CA THR A 271 -7.80 -4.22 -0.37
C THR A 271 -8.92 -3.45 -1.06
N PRO A 272 -8.88 -3.30 -2.40
CA PRO A 272 -10.03 -2.81 -3.15
C PRO A 272 -11.22 -3.75 -3.00
N SER A 273 -12.41 -3.17 -3.14
CA SER A 273 -13.66 -3.91 -3.09
C SER A 273 -14.64 -3.46 -4.16
N VAL A 274 -15.58 -4.35 -4.44
CA VAL A 274 -16.66 -4.14 -5.39
C VAL A 274 -17.99 -4.50 -4.76
N SER A 275 -19.03 -3.76 -5.14
CA SER A 275 -20.43 -4.05 -4.81
C SER A 275 -21.25 -4.14 -6.09
N LEU A 276 -21.90 -5.28 -6.30
CA LEU A 276 -22.84 -5.53 -7.38
C LEU A 276 -24.26 -5.47 -6.84
N SER A 277 -25.09 -4.61 -7.41
CA SER A 277 -26.48 -4.38 -7.00
C SER A 277 -27.40 -4.33 -8.22
N GLY A 278 -28.71 -4.51 -8.01
CA GLY A 278 -29.69 -4.44 -9.09
C GLY A 278 -30.31 -5.78 -9.46
N GLY A 279 -30.84 -5.87 -10.68
CA GLY A 279 -31.39 -7.13 -11.22
C GLY A 279 -32.55 -7.72 -10.41
N ASN A 280 -33.27 -6.90 -9.65
CA ASN A 280 -34.33 -7.26 -8.69
C ASN A 280 -33.86 -8.10 -7.49
N ALA A 281 -32.56 -8.16 -7.22
CA ALA A 281 -32.05 -8.81 -6.02
C ALA A 281 -32.32 -7.96 -4.76
N GLY A 282 -32.66 -8.62 -3.66
CA GLY A 282 -32.94 -7.95 -2.38
C GLY A 282 -31.71 -7.39 -1.68
N SER A 283 -30.53 -7.86 -2.04
CA SER A 283 -29.24 -7.48 -1.44
C SER A 283 -28.16 -7.38 -2.51
N ALA A 284 -27.19 -6.50 -2.27
CA ALA A 284 -25.98 -6.41 -3.08
C ALA A 284 -25.01 -7.56 -2.74
N ALA A 285 -24.26 -8.03 -3.74
CA ALA A 285 -23.14 -8.93 -3.56
C ALA A 285 -21.83 -8.13 -3.48
N THR A 286 -20.92 -8.52 -2.60
CA THR A 286 -19.62 -7.86 -2.46
C THR A 286 -18.48 -8.84 -2.64
N ALA A 287 -17.37 -8.33 -3.18
CA ALA A 287 -16.09 -9.02 -3.21
C ALA A 287 -14.98 -8.03 -2.93
N SER A 288 -13.86 -8.55 -2.45
CA SER A 288 -12.65 -7.80 -2.21
C SER A 288 -11.45 -8.62 -2.61
N ASP A 289 -10.37 -7.94 -2.97
CA ASP A 289 -9.16 -8.61 -3.42
C ASP A 289 -7.93 -8.02 -2.73
N PRO A 290 -7.40 -8.68 -1.69
CA PRO A 290 -6.14 -8.29 -1.05
C PRO A 290 -5.01 -8.28 -2.07
N THR A 291 -4.59 -7.09 -2.47
CA THR A 291 -3.57 -6.86 -3.49
C THR A 291 -2.25 -6.52 -2.80
N THR A 292 -1.26 -7.41 -2.96
CA THR A 292 0.12 -7.14 -2.51
C THR A 292 0.83 -6.29 -3.56
N ILE A 293 1.35 -5.12 -3.16
CA ILE A 293 2.09 -4.21 -4.02
C ILE A 293 3.59 -4.42 -3.83
N THR A 294 4.29 -4.66 -4.93
CA THR A 294 5.75 -4.67 -4.98
C THR A 294 6.26 -3.23 -4.85
N GLN A 295 6.90 -2.93 -3.72
CA GLN A 295 7.50 -1.61 -3.50
C GLN A 295 8.71 -1.41 -4.41
N VAL A 296 8.90 -0.19 -4.89
CA VAL A 296 10.04 0.18 -5.75
C VAL A 296 10.95 1.12 -4.98
N ALA A 297 12.23 0.75 -4.87
CA ALA A 297 13.23 1.59 -4.23
C ALA A 297 13.40 2.90 -5.00
N ALA A 298 13.13 4.01 -4.34
CA ALA A 298 13.36 5.35 -4.88
C ALA A 298 14.66 5.94 -4.33
N THR A 299 15.00 5.63 -3.08
CA THR A 299 16.25 6.09 -2.46
C THR A 299 16.96 4.96 -1.73
N VAL A 300 18.29 4.98 -1.82
CA VAL A 300 19.20 4.18 -1.02
C VAL A 300 20.12 5.18 -0.35
N THR A 301 20.12 5.22 0.99
CA THR A 301 20.91 6.18 1.77
C THR A 301 21.87 5.44 2.68
N VAL A 302 23.11 5.91 2.79
CA VAL A 302 24.09 5.31 3.70
C VAL A 302 23.61 5.44 5.15
N ALA A 303 23.54 4.31 5.85
CA ALA A 303 23.18 4.22 7.26
C ALA A 303 24.40 4.05 8.18
N GLY A 304 25.48 3.45 7.68
CA GLY A 304 26.71 3.25 8.45
C GLY A 304 27.84 2.65 7.60
N GLY A 305 29.08 2.81 8.07
CA GLY A 305 30.27 2.22 7.43
C GLY A 305 30.88 3.00 6.28
N ASN A 306 30.48 4.25 6.06
CA ASN A 306 31.15 5.14 5.11
C ASN A 306 32.45 5.73 5.66
N SER A 307 33.36 6.12 4.76
CA SER A 307 34.57 6.89 5.09
C SER A 307 35.50 6.19 6.07
N GLN A 308 35.62 4.87 5.96
CA GLN A 308 36.48 4.05 6.79
C GLN A 308 37.80 3.71 6.09
N SER A 309 38.81 3.41 6.90
CA SER A 309 40.07 2.87 6.44
C SER A 309 40.38 1.55 7.14
N ALA A 310 41.03 0.63 6.45
CA ALA A 310 41.53 -0.62 7.01
C ALA A 310 42.90 -0.94 6.40
N ALA A 311 43.77 -1.58 7.18
CA ALA A 311 45.02 -2.10 6.62
C ALA A 311 44.71 -3.19 5.59
N THR A 312 45.50 -3.27 4.52
CA THR A 312 45.38 -4.35 3.53
C THR A 312 45.34 -5.72 4.21
N GLY A 313 44.35 -6.55 3.88
CA GLY A 313 44.15 -7.86 4.48
C GLY A 313 43.33 -7.90 5.77
N THR A 314 42.92 -6.75 6.32
CA THR A 314 42.10 -6.67 7.54
C THR A 314 40.66 -6.28 7.26
N ALA A 315 39.75 -6.67 8.15
CA ALA A 315 38.34 -6.29 8.09
C ALA A 315 38.15 -4.80 8.42
N PHE A 316 37.22 -4.14 7.71
CA PHE A 316 36.74 -2.82 8.10
C PHE A 316 35.97 -2.89 9.43
N ALA A 317 36.14 -1.86 10.26
CA ALA A 317 35.61 -1.85 11.63
C ALA A 317 34.09 -1.93 11.69
N THR A 318 33.38 -1.26 10.77
CA THR A 318 31.92 -1.29 10.71
C THR A 318 31.43 -1.83 9.36
N PRO A 319 30.41 -2.72 9.35
CA PRO A 319 29.75 -3.17 8.13
C PRO A 319 29.18 -2.02 7.30
N LEU A 320 29.18 -2.16 5.98
CA LEU A 320 28.53 -1.21 5.09
C LEU A 320 27.03 -1.41 5.19
N SER A 321 26.29 -0.36 5.55
CA SER A 321 24.84 -0.46 5.67
C SER A 321 24.14 0.71 5.00
N VAL A 322 22.98 0.41 4.41
CA VAL A 322 22.10 1.38 3.77
C VAL A 322 20.67 1.21 4.25
N THR A 323 19.90 2.29 4.22
CA THR A 323 18.45 2.27 4.37
C THR A 323 17.81 2.43 3.00
N VAL A 324 16.88 1.54 2.67
CA VAL A 324 16.12 1.57 1.41
C VAL A 324 14.73 2.15 1.67
N ARG A 325 14.35 3.17 0.90
CA ARG A 325 13.02 3.78 0.99
C ARG A 325 12.37 3.92 -0.39
N ASP A 326 11.04 3.87 -0.40
CA ASP A 326 10.24 4.22 -1.57
C ASP A 326 10.12 5.75 -1.74
N ALA A 327 9.37 6.19 -2.75
CA ALA A 327 9.18 7.62 -3.03
C ALA A 327 8.36 8.35 -1.95
N GLY A 328 7.57 7.60 -1.16
CA GLY A 328 6.87 8.13 0.01
C GLY A 328 7.78 8.26 1.24
N SER A 329 9.09 8.01 1.10
CA SER A 329 10.06 7.93 2.20
C SER A 329 9.75 6.82 3.22
N VAL A 330 8.90 5.85 2.85
CA VAL A 330 8.60 4.68 3.67
C VAL A 330 9.69 3.64 3.45
N VAL A 331 10.13 2.99 4.53
CA VAL A 331 11.15 1.95 4.45
C VAL A 331 10.62 0.72 3.70
N ILE A 332 11.45 0.11 2.84
CA ILE A 332 11.07 -1.09 2.11
C ILE A 332 11.66 -2.32 2.82
N PRO A 333 10.87 -3.05 3.61
CA PRO A 333 11.34 -4.30 4.20
C PRO A 333 11.59 -5.33 3.12
N ASN A 334 12.56 -6.22 3.35
CA ASN A 334 12.93 -7.30 2.45
C ASN A 334 13.42 -6.86 1.05
N ALA A 335 13.73 -5.58 0.84
CA ALA A 335 14.37 -5.13 -0.38
C ALA A 335 15.73 -5.83 -0.57
N THR A 336 15.99 -6.37 -1.76
CA THR A 336 17.32 -6.90 -2.09
C THR A 336 18.26 -5.75 -2.45
N VAL A 337 19.36 -5.63 -1.71
CA VAL A 337 20.43 -4.66 -1.94
C VAL A 337 21.68 -5.40 -2.37
N THR A 338 22.24 -5.05 -3.52
CA THR A 338 23.51 -5.59 -3.99
C THR A 338 24.63 -4.60 -3.69
N PHE A 339 25.57 -5.01 -2.84
CA PHE A 339 26.82 -4.31 -2.62
C PHE A 339 27.86 -4.79 -3.64
N THR A 340 28.62 -3.87 -4.22
CA THR A 340 29.61 -4.17 -5.26
C THR A 340 30.84 -3.31 -5.06
N ALA A 341 31.98 -3.96 -4.82
CA ALA A 341 33.29 -3.36 -4.77
C ALA A 341 34.00 -3.50 -6.14
N PRO A 342 35.00 -2.67 -6.45
CA PRO A 342 35.73 -2.75 -7.71
C PRO A 342 36.37 -4.12 -7.93
N ALA A 343 36.36 -4.62 -9.17
CA ALA A 343 36.96 -5.93 -9.48
C ALA A 343 38.50 -5.90 -9.53
N THR A 344 39.10 -4.72 -9.70
CA THR A 344 40.54 -4.51 -9.85
C THR A 344 41.02 -3.32 -9.02
N GLY A 345 42.30 -3.30 -8.67
CA GLY A 345 42.90 -2.23 -7.86
C GLY A 345 42.55 -2.36 -6.37
N ALA A 346 42.54 -1.23 -5.65
CA ALA A 346 42.10 -1.19 -4.26
C ALA A 346 40.62 -1.60 -4.16
N SER A 347 40.34 -2.62 -3.36
CA SER A 347 39.01 -3.22 -3.21
C SER A 347 38.91 -4.03 -1.91
N GLY A 348 37.87 -4.83 -1.77
CA GLY A 348 37.73 -5.78 -0.68
C GLY A 348 36.86 -6.98 -1.05
N SER A 349 36.75 -7.90 -0.10
CA SER A 349 35.96 -9.12 -0.22
C SER A 349 34.90 -9.16 0.88
N PHE A 350 33.68 -9.53 0.53
CA PHE A 350 32.58 -9.76 1.46
C PHE A 350 32.69 -11.15 2.10
N SER A 351 31.81 -11.45 3.06
CA SER A 351 31.77 -12.73 3.78
C SER A 351 31.61 -13.96 2.88
N ASN A 352 31.09 -13.80 1.67
CA ASN A 352 30.97 -14.83 0.64
C ASN A 352 32.22 -14.95 -0.27
N THR A 353 33.35 -14.38 0.15
CA THR A 353 34.64 -14.31 -0.56
C THR A 353 34.61 -13.63 -1.94
N SER A 354 33.52 -12.96 -2.28
CA SER A 354 33.35 -12.21 -3.54
C SER A 354 33.49 -10.70 -3.32
N ASN A 355 33.76 -9.94 -4.40
CA ASN A 355 33.66 -8.47 -4.41
C ASN A 355 32.21 -7.98 -4.55
N THR A 356 31.24 -8.89 -4.56
CA THR A 356 29.80 -8.59 -4.59
C THR A 356 29.03 -9.43 -3.58
N ILE A 357 28.02 -8.83 -2.93
CA ILE A 357 27.08 -9.56 -2.07
C ILE A 357 25.68 -8.97 -2.19
N ALA A 358 24.67 -9.83 -2.27
CA ALA A 358 23.27 -9.42 -2.19
C ALA A 358 22.74 -9.67 -0.78
N VAL A 359 22.10 -8.67 -0.18
CA VAL A 359 21.57 -8.70 1.18
C VAL A 359 20.11 -8.25 1.16
N THR A 360 19.27 -8.97 1.90
CA THR A 360 17.88 -8.60 2.11
C THR A 360 17.76 -7.61 3.27
N ALA A 361 17.12 -6.47 3.03
CA ALA A 361 16.88 -5.46 4.05
C ALA A 361 15.97 -5.98 5.18
N SER A 362 16.24 -5.56 6.41
CA SER A 362 15.47 -5.92 7.61
C SER A 362 14.04 -5.35 7.58
N GLY A 363 13.25 -5.65 8.62
CA GLY A 363 11.93 -5.03 8.83
C GLY A 363 11.96 -3.49 8.96
N THR A 364 13.13 -2.90 9.25
CA THR A 364 13.33 -1.44 9.29
C THR A 364 13.90 -0.87 7.98
N GLY A 365 14.00 -1.70 6.93
CA GLY A 365 14.52 -1.32 5.61
C GLY A 365 16.04 -1.14 5.57
N VAL A 366 16.77 -1.62 6.57
CA VAL A 366 18.24 -1.54 6.61
C VAL A 366 18.86 -2.82 6.06
N ALA A 367 19.73 -2.71 5.06
CA ALA A 367 20.57 -3.80 4.57
C ALA A 367 22.01 -3.59 5.03
N SER A 368 22.63 -4.64 5.57
CA SER A 368 24.01 -4.62 6.07
C SER A 368 24.85 -5.68 5.36
N SER A 369 25.98 -5.28 4.77
CA SER A 369 26.86 -6.17 4.00
C SER A 369 27.52 -7.28 4.84
N GLY A 370 27.45 -7.19 6.17
CA GLY A 370 28.29 -7.97 7.07
C GLY A 370 29.76 -7.58 6.96
N THR A 371 30.66 -8.50 7.30
CA THR A 371 32.10 -8.27 7.24
C THR A 371 32.56 -7.99 5.80
N PHE A 372 33.35 -6.94 5.66
CA PHE A 372 34.04 -6.59 4.42
C PHE A 372 35.53 -6.44 4.74
N THR A 373 36.39 -7.08 3.95
CA THR A 373 37.83 -7.19 4.21
C THR A 373 38.64 -6.55 3.10
N ALA A 374 39.55 -5.65 3.45
CA ALA A 374 40.45 -4.99 2.50
C ALA A 374 41.31 -6.00 1.74
N ASN A 375 41.46 -5.83 0.43
CA ASN A 375 42.38 -6.64 -0.36
C ASN A 375 43.85 -6.19 -0.15
N ALA A 376 44.78 -6.83 -0.85
CA ALA A 376 46.22 -6.54 -0.74
C ALA A 376 46.66 -5.23 -1.42
N THR A 377 45.75 -4.52 -2.10
CA THR A 377 46.09 -3.30 -2.85
C THR A 377 45.69 -2.07 -2.05
N ALA A 378 46.68 -1.26 -1.65
CA ALA A 378 46.45 0.01 -0.97
C ALA A 378 45.85 1.06 -1.94
N GLY A 379 45.02 1.96 -1.40
CA GLY A 379 44.40 3.04 -2.16
C GLY A 379 42.96 3.32 -1.74
N ALA A 380 42.45 4.48 -2.18
CA ALA A 380 41.04 4.85 -2.01
C ALA A 380 40.18 4.25 -3.12
N TYR A 381 38.96 3.83 -2.78
CA TYR A 381 38.02 3.25 -3.72
C TYR A 381 36.57 3.44 -3.24
N SER A 382 35.63 3.12 -4.11
CA SER A 382 34.21 3.23 -3.82
C SER A 382 33.51 1.88 -3.90
N VAL A 383 32.63 1.59 -2.93
CA VAL A 383 31.69 0.45 -2.98
C VAL A 383 30.30 1.00 -3.25
N SER A 384 29.60 0.46 -4.25
CA SER A 384 28.20 0.80 -4.51
C SER A 384 27.26 -0.13 -3.76
N ALA A 385 26.15 0.38 -3.26
CA ALA A 385 25.01 -0.42 -2.81
C ALA A 385 23.78 -0.02 -3.61
N ALA A 386 23.19 -0.96 -4.34
CA ALA A 386 22.07 -0.70 -5.24
C ALA A 386 20.85 -1.55 -4.89
N ALA A 387 19.66 -0.93 -4.96
CA ALA A 387 18.36 -1.58 -4.89
C ALA A 387 17.55 -1.13 -6.11
N GLY A 388 17.42 -2.00 -7.12
CA GLY A 388 16.88 -1.60 -8.42
C GLY A 388 17.74 -0.49 -9.04
N ALA A 389 17.10 0.64 -9.40
CA ALA A 389 17.78 1.80 -9.99
C ALA A 389 18.38 2.78 -8.95
N ALA A 390 18.00 2.67 -7.68
CA ALA A 390 18.50 3.56 -6.63
C ALA A 390 19.82 3.02 -6.06
N SER A 391 20.79 3.91 -5.84
CA SER A 391 22.11 3.51 -5.34
C SER A 391 22.73 4.51 -4.36
N ALA A 392 23.48 4.01 -3.39
CA ALA A 392 24.40 4.77 -2.55
C ALA A 392 25.85 4.35 -2.81
N THR A 393 26.79 5.23 -2.47
CA THR A 393 28.23 4.95 -2.60
C THR A 393 28.92 5.13 -1.25
N PHE A 394 29.79 4.19 -0.91
CA PHE A 394 30.70 4.24 0.23
C PHE A 394 32.10 4.58 -0.26
N ALA A 395 32.74 5.58 0.34
CA ALA A 395 34.15 5.87 0.15
C ALA A 395 34.98 5.11 1.20
N LEU A 396 35.89 4.25 0.76
CA LEU A 396 36.73 3.43 1.61
C LEU A 396 38.21 3.60 1.21
N THR A 397 39.11 3.26 2.14
CA THR A 397 40.55 3.29 1.86
C THR A 397 41.25 2.06 2.43
N ASN A 398 42.02 1.38 1.58
CA ASN A 398 42.98 0.38 2.03
C ASN A 398 44.29 1.10 2.35
N THR A 399 44.69 1.11 3.61
CA THR A 399 46.01 1.59 4.02
C THR A 399 47.02 0.45 3.86
N ALA A 400 48.25 0.77 3.45
CA ALA A 400 49.29 -0.25 3.36
C ALA A 400 49.50 -0.90 4.73
N ALA A 401 49.56 -2.23 4.78
CA ALA A 401 49.94 -2.92 6.00
C ALA A 401 51.38 -2.54 6.38
N THR A 402 51.59 -2.15 7.64
CA THR A 402 52.91 -1.94 8.22
C THR A 402 53.56 -3.31 8.44
N ALA A 403 54.63 -3.60 7.71
CA ALA A 403 55.34 -4.88 7.84
C ALA A 403 56.04 -4.99 9.20
N VAL A 404 55.95 -6.18 9.82
CA VAL A 404 56.76 -6.54 11.00
C VAL A 404 58.24 -6.50 10.58
N PRO A 405 59.14 -5.90 11.40
CA PRO A 405 60.56 -5.88 11.07
C PRO A 405 61.13 -7.30 11.11
N THR A 406 62.11 -7.58 10.25
CA THR A 406 62.91 -8.81 10.34
C THR A 406 64.33 -8.46 10.75
N VAL A 407 64.91 -9.26 11.63
CA VAL A 407 66.34 -9.18 11.99
C VAL A 407 67.03 -10.39 11.41
N THR A 408 68.06 -10.15 10.60
CA THR A 408 68.80 -11.18 9.86
C THR A 408 70.23 -11.34 10.36
N GLY A 409 70.74 -10.43 11.19
CA GLY A 409 72.07 -10.58 11.76
C GLY A 409 72.43 -9.52 12.81
N ILE A 410 73.27 -9.94 13.76
CA ILE A 410 73.80 -9.14 14.87
C ILE A 410 75.32 -9.18 14.83
N ALA A 411 75.99 -8.01 14.81
CA ALA A 411 77.45 -7.92 14.72
C ALA A 411 78.01 -6.77 15.58
N PRO A 412 78.95 -7.04 16.52
CA PRO A 412 79.37 -8.36 16.97
C PRO A 412 78.23 -9.13 17.67
N ALA A 413 78.22 -10.46 17.57
CA ALA A 413 77.22 -11.33 18.21
C ALA A 413 77.55 -11.63 19.69
N SER A 414 78.55 -10.96 20.28
CA SER A 414 78.93 -11.13 21.68
C SER A 414 79.57 -9.86 22.25
N GLY A 415 79.45 -9.66 23.56
CA GLY A 415 80.06 -8.53 24.26
C GLY A 415 80.21 -8.76 25.78
N PRO A 416 80.80 -7.78 26.50
CA PRO A 416 81.05 -7.89 27.94
C PRO A 416 79.77 -7.77 28.76
N LEU A 417 79.76 -8.34 29.98
CA LEU A 417 78.63 -8.27 30.93
C LEU A 417 78.23 -6.83 31.29
N THR A 418 79.17 -5.89 31.24
CA THR A 418 78.94 -4.47 31.51
C THR A 418 78.15 -3.76 30.42
N GLY A 419 77.97 -4.37 29.25
CA GLY A 419 77.41 -3.71 28.07
C GLY A 419 78.28 -2.56 27.55
N GLY A 420 77.66 -1.62 26.85
CA GLY A 420 78.24 -0.36 26.38
C GLY A 420 78.87 -0.40 24.98
N GLY A 421 79.06 -1.58 24.38
CA GLY A 421 79.59 -1.71 23.02
C GLY A 421 78.51 -1.48 21.94
N PRO A 422 78.87 -0.88 20.79
CA PRO A 422 77.96 -0.76 19.65
C PRO A 422 77.74 -2.12 18.99
N VAL A 423 76.48 -2.40 18.65
CA VAL A 423 76.03 -3.62 18.00
C VAL A 423 75.22 -3.23 16.77
N VAL A 424 75.69 -3.66 15.60
CA VAL A 424 75.01 -3.48 14.32
C VAL A 424 73.97 -4.58 14.15
N ILE A 425 72.74 -4.17 13.91
CA ILE A 425 71.58 -5.02 13.66
C ILE A 425 71.20 -4.84 12.20
N THR A 426 71.23 -5.92 11.43
CA THR A 426 70.86 -5.95 10.01
C THR A 426 69.51 -6.65 9.83
N GLY A 427 68.72 -6.20 8.87
CA GLY A 427 67.36 -6.71 8.70
C GLY A 427 66.56 -6.03 7.59
N THR A 428 65.24 -6.12 7.66
CA THR A 428 64.32 -5.39 6.76
C THR A 428 63.20 -4.71 7.55
N GLY A 429 62.69 -3.60 7.04
CA GLY A 429 61.57 -2.90 7.67
C GLY A 429 61.96 -2.22 8.99
N LEU A 430 63.22 -1.83 9.15
CA LEU A 430 63.75 -1.24 10.39
C LEU A 430 63.44 0.26 10.54
N THR A 431 62.94 0.91 9.48
CA THR A 431 62.55 2.32 9.52
C THR A 431 61.44 2.54 10.56
N GLY A 432 61.60 3.58 11.38
CA GLY A 432 60.63 3.90 12.43
C GLY A 432 60.67 2.97 13.64
N ALA A 433 61.77 2.22 13.83
CA ALA A 433 61.97 1.44 15.06
C ALA A 433 61.86 2.35 16.29
N THR A 434 61.06 1.91 17.26
CA THR A 434 60.79 2.60 18.52
C THR A 434 61.49 1.95 19.71
N ALA A 435 61.91 0.70 19.57
CA ALA A 435 62.70 0.01 20.59
C ALA A 435 63.63 -1.05 19.98
N VAL A 436 64.76 -1.25 20.67
CA VAL A 436 65.65 -2.40 20.51
C VAL A 436 65.85 -3.02 21.90
N SER A 437 65.65 -4.32 22.03
CA SER A 437 65.78 -5.05 23.30
C SER A 437 66.77 -6.19 23.17
N PHE A 438 67.62 -6.36 24.18
CA PHE A 438 68.53 -7.49 24.37
C PHE A 438 67.92 -8.39 25.45
N GLY A 439 67.22 -9.45 25.04
CA GLY A 439 66.34 -10.22 25.92
C GLY A 439 65.22 -9.32 26.45
N SER A 440 65.09 -9.24 27.77
CA SER A 440 64.13 -8.37 28.45
C SER A 440 64.64 -6.96 28.74
N THR A 441 65.91 -6.66 28.44
CA THR A 441 66.53 -5.37 28.78
C THR A 441 66.60 -4.48 27.55
N ALA A 442 66.06 -3.27 27.64
CA ALA A 442 66.13 -2.30 26.54
C ALA A 442 67.59 -1.88 26.26
N ALA A 443 67.93 -1.67 25.00
CA ALA A 443 69.19 -1.06 24.61
C ALA A 443 69.34 0.33 25.28
N THR A 444 70.55 0.69 25.70
CA THR A 444 70.80 1.99 26.35
C THR A 444 70.71 3.17 25.37
N GLY A 445 70.77 2.89 24.07
CA GLY A 445 70.50 3.81 22.97
C GLY A 445 70.59 3.08 21.63
N PHE A 446 69.96 3.62 20.59
CA PHE A 446 70.10 3.10 19.23
C PHE A 446 69.86 4.20 18.18
N THR A 447 70.43 4.01 16.99
CA THR A 447 70.19 4.82 15.79
C THR A 447 69.64 3.94 14.67
N VAL A 448 68.60 4.42 13.98
CA VAL A 448 68.12 3.79 12.75
C VAL A 448 68.93 4.37 11.59
N ASP A 449 69.92 3.62 11.12
CA ASP A 449 70.86 4.09 10.10
C ASP A 449 70.24 4.01 8.70
N SER A 450 69.40 2.99 8.45
CA SER A 450 68.64 2.83 7.21
C SER A 450 67.45 1.88 7.40
N ALA A 451 66.67 1.61 6.34
CA ALA A 451 65.59 0.62 6.36
C ALA A 451 66.06 -0.82 6.64
N THR A 452 67.37 -1.08 6.55
CA THR A 452 67.97 -2.40 6.70
C THR A 452 69.09 -2.46 7.75
N GLN A 453 69.35 -1.36 8.48
CA GLN A 453 70.40 -1.33 9.50
C GLN A 453 70.03 -0.42 10.69
N ILE A 454 70.30 -0.92 11.90
CA ILE A 454 70.25 -0.18 13.17
C ILE A 454 71.59 -0.37 13.89
N THR A 455 72.11 0.68 14.52
CA THR A 455 73.23 0.59 15.46
C THR A 455 72.71 0.79 16.87
N ALA A 456 72.79 -0.23 17.73
CA ALA A 456 72.30 -0.21 19.10
C ALA A 456 73.44 -0.37 20.12
N THR A 457 73.26 0.16 21.32
CA THR A 457 74.22 -0.01 22.42
C THR A 457 73.72 -1.10 23.36
N ALA A 458 74.50 -2.18 23.49
CA ALA A 458 74.12 -3.31 24.34
C ALA A 458 74.04 -2.86 25.83
N PRO A 459 72.95 -3.17 26.55
CA PRO A 459 72.85 -2.88 27.97
C PRO A 459 73.74 -3.81 28.81
N ALA A 460 73.91 -3.51 30.10
CA ALA A 460 74.54 -4.45 31.03
C ALA A 460 73.58 -5.62 31.31
N ALA A 461 74.10 -6.86 31.33
CA ALA A 461 73.32 -8.05 31.61
C ALA A 461 74.18 -9.19 32.20
N SER A 462 73.52 -10.20 32.76
CA SER A 462 74.15 -11.43 33.22
C SER A 462 74.73 -12.27 32.07
N ALA A 463 75.73 -13.10 32.36
CA ALA A 463 76.31 -14.01 31.37
C ALA A 463 75.25 -14.94 30.77
N GLY A 464 75.32 -15.12 29.44
CA GLY A 464 74.38 -15.98 28.72
C GLY A 464 74.00 -15.44 27.34
N VAL A 465 73.22 -16.23 26.61
CA VAL A 465 72.67 -15.87 25.30
C VAL A 465 71.32 -15.19 25.48
N VAL A 466 71.10 -14.07 24.79
CA VAL A 466 69.82 -13.36 24.72
C VAL A 466 69.42 -13.13 23.27
N ASP A 467 68.12 -13.03 23.00
CA ASP A 467 67.62 -12.62 21.69
C ASP A 467 67.55 -11.10 21.57
N VAL A 468 68.05 -10.56 20.46
CA VAL A 468 67.92 -9.15 20.10
C VAL A 468 66.68 -8.96 19.25
N THR A 469 65.74 -8.15 19.73
CA THR A 469 64.51 -7.84 19.02
C THR A 469 64.42 -6.35 18.69
N VAL A 470 63.84 -6.05 17.52
CA VAL A 470 63.53 -4.69 17.10
C VAL A 470 62.02 -4.53 17.04
N THR A 471 61.50 -3.45 17.62
CA THR A 471 60.09 -3.10 17.57
C THR A 471 59.89 -1.87 16.70
N THR A 472 58.97 -1.97 15.74
CA THR A 472 58.48 -0.86 14.91
C THR A 472 56.95 -0.78 15.07
N PRO A 473 56.27 0.23 14.48
CA PRO A 473 54.80 0.25 14.42
C PRO A 473 54.17 -1.00 13.77
N GLY A 474 54.93 -1.76 12.97
CA GLY A 474 54.48 -3.03 12.40
C GLY A 474 54.53 -4.20 13.38
N GLY A 475 55.20 -4.07 14.53
CA GLY A 475 55.34 -5.10 15.55
C GLY A 475 56.79 -5.33 15.96
N THR A 476 57.02 -6.39 16.73
CA THR A 476 58.36 -6.83 17.16
C THR A 476 58.85 -7.96 16.26
N SER A 477 60.13 -7.89 15.88
CA SER A 477 60.77 -8.94 15.07
C SER A 477 60.73 -10.30 15.77
N ALA A 478 60.56 -11.36 14.99
CA ALA A 478 60.71 -12.72 15.50
C ALA A 478 62.15 -13.00 15.99
N THR A 479 62.29 -13.94 16.92
CA THR A 479 63.60 -14.43 17.39
C THR A 479 64.01 -15.69 16.64
N ASN A 480 65.30 -15.82 16.35
CA ASN A 480 65.91 -16.99 15.73
C ASN A 480 67.43 -17.02 16.02
N ALA A 481 68.17 -18.00 15.51
CA ALA A 481 69.61 -18.10 15.78
C ALA A 481 70.42 -16.86 15.35
N SER A 482 69.99 -16.15 14.29
CA SER A 482 70.64 -14.94 13.79
C SER A 482 70.33 -13.69 14.62
N THR A 483 69.38 -13.77 15.56
CA THR A 483 69.06 -12.68 16.49
C THR A 483 69.80 -12.78 17.82
N GLN A 484 70.62 -13.82 18.04
CA GLN A 484 71.24 -14.07 19.33
C GLN A 484 72.47 -13.19 19.58
N PHE A 485 72.57 -12.67 20.80
CA PHE A 485 73.74 -11.96 21.32
C PHE A 485 74.21 -12.62 22.62
N THR A 486 75.52 -12.83 22.76
CA THR A 486 76.10 -13.53 23.91
C THR A 486 76.84 -12.56 24.83
N TYR A 487 76.38 -12.47 26.08
CA TYR A 487 77.11 -11.82 27.16
C TYR A 487 78.19 -12.76 27.68
N ALA A 488 79.42 -12.51 27.25
CA ALA A 488 80.58 -13.34 27.57
C ALA A 488 81.22 -12.90 28.90
N GLN A 489 81.53 -13.88 29.75
CA GLN A 489 82.30 -13.66 30.96
C GLN A 489 83.77 -13.40 30.59
N PRO A 490 84.47 -12.47 31.27
CA PRO A 490 85.91 -12.30 31.07
C PRO A 490 86.64 -13.63 31.31
N PRO A 491 87.70 -13.95 30.55
CA PRO A 491 88.50 -15.13 30.81
C PRO A 491 88.94 -15.18 32.28
N ALA A 492 88.70 -16.30 32.95
CA ALA A 492 89.12 -16.48 34.33
C ALA A 492 90.65 -16.37 34.40
N VAL A 493 91.16 -15.37 35.12
CA VAL A 493 92.59 -15.25 35.39
C VAL A 493 92.95 -16.37 36.37
N PRO A 494 93.83 -17.33 36.02
CA PRO A 494 94.25 -18.31 37.00
C PRO A 494 94.93 -17.59 38.15
N LEU A 495 94.53 -17.86 39.39
CA LEU A 495 95.25 -17.38 40.56
C LEU A 495 96.67 -17.95 40.47
N ALA A 496 97.67 -17.09 40.24
CA ALA A 496 99.05 -17.47 40.48
C ALA A 496 99.18 -17.73 41.99
N SER A 497 99.43 -18.98 42.39
CA SER A 497 99.70 -19.35 43.77
C SER A 497 100.90 -18.55 44.28
N VAL A 498 100.68 -17.52 45.09
CA VAL A 498 101.76 -16.84 45.82
C VAL A 498 102.19 -17.75 46.96
N ASN A 499 103.28 -18.48 46.74
CA ASN A 499 103.81 -19.43 47.71
C ASN A 499 104.71 -18.69 48.71
N TRP A 500 104.16 -18.20 49.82
CA TRP A 500 104.96 -17.66 50.92
C TRP A 500 105.59 -18.82 51.70
N LYS A 501 106.84 -19.19 51.39
CA LYS A 501 107.66 -19.97 52.32
C LYS A 501 108.15 -19.04 53.43
N VAL A 502 107.50 -19.10 54.59
CA VAL A 502 108.09 -18.58 55.83
C VAL A 502 109.17 -19.58 56.27
N ALA A 503 110.43 -19.21 56.13
CA ALA A 503 111.54 -19.91 56.75
C ALA A 503 111.63 -19.47 58.21
N LEU A 504 111.15 -20.30 59.13
CA LEU A 504 111.48 -20.16 60.55
C LEU A 504 112.86 -20.81 60.75
N VAL A 505 113.90 -19.98 60.91
CA VAL A 505 115.24 -20.43 61.32
C VAL A 505 115.34 -20.25 62.83
N LEU A 506 115.41 -21.42 63.50
CA LEU A 506 115.81 -21.73 64.89
C LEU A 506 115.03 -21.08 66.04
#